data_AF-A0A972DJG3-F1
#
_entry.id   AF-A0A972DJG3-F1
#
_cell.length_a   1.000
_cell.length_b   1.000
_cell.length_c   1.000
_cell.angle_alpha   90.00
_cell.angle_beta   90.00
_cell.angle_gamma   90.00
#
_symmetry.space_group_name_H-M   'P 1'
#
loop_
_entity.id
_entity.type
_entity.pdbx_description
1 polymer ?
#
loop_
_entity_poly.entity_id
_entity_poly.type
_entity_poly.pdbx_seq_one_letter_code
_entity_poly.pdbx_strand_id
1 'polypeptide(L)' 'MSKEELGFGIIGCRMGLSHARGLKLCKGGKLVALCDNKEETLKNAMASMDKTEEDCYTDY' A
#
# COMPACT_ATOMS: atom_id res chain seq x y z
N MET A 1 -5.10 -4.01 -26.06
CA MET A 1 -5.31 -4.23 -24.62
C MET A 1 -5.40 -2.86 -23.96
N SER A 2 -6.57 -2.50 -23.43
CA SER A 2 -6.67 -1.44 -22.44
C SER A 2 -5.64 -1.75 -21.34
N LYS A 3 -4.83 -0.76 -20.95
CA LYS A 3 -3.84 -0.96 -19.90
C LYS A 3 -4.59 -1.01 -18.57
N GLU A 4 -5.09 -2.19 -18.22
CA GLU A 4 -5.79 -2.43 -16.96
C GLU A 4 -4.83 -2.11 -15.82
N GLU A 5 -5.27 -1.25 -14.90
CA GLU A 5 -4.52 -0.95 -13.67
C GLU A 5 -4.32 -2.27 -12.91
N LEU A 6 -3.08 -2.59 -12.55
CA LEU A 6 -2.76 -3.71 -11.68
C LEU A 6 -2.73 -3.22 -10.23
N GLY A 7 -3.80 -3.53 -9.50
CA GLY A 7 -3.86 -3.35 -8.06
C GLY A 7 -2.90 -4.28 -7.33
N PHE A 8 -2.14 -3.77 -6.36
CA PHE A 8 -1.28 -4.59 -5.49
C PHE A 8 -1.42 -4.19 -4.02
N GLY A 9 -1.16 -5.16 -3.13
CA GLY A 9 -1.12 -4.96 -1.68
C GLY A 9 0.22 -5.37 -1.09
N ILE A 10 0.56 -4.83 0.08
CA ILE A 10 1.76 -5.19 0.84
C ILE A 10 1.36 -5.75 2.20
N ILE A 11 1.97 -6.87 2.58
CA ILE A 11 1.92 -7.44 3.92
C ILE A 11 3.33 -7.33 4.52
N GLY A 12 3.46 -6.66 5.66
CA GLY A 12 4.74 -6.33 6.28
C GLY A 12 5.36 -5.05 5.69
N CYS A 13 5.04 -3.92 6.29
CA CYS A 13 5.32 -2.59 5.75
C CYS A 13 6.78 -2.16 5.84
N ARG A 14 7.61 -2.76 6.71
CA ARG A 14 9.04 -2.38 6.85
C ARG A 14 9.81 -2.46 5.53
N MET A 15 10.16 -3.67 5.10
CA MET A 15 10.81 -3.90 3.80
C MET A 15 9.80 -3.73 2.65
N GLY A 16 8.52 -4.04 2.88
CA GLY A 16 7.47 -3.97 1.88
C GLY A 16 7.25 -2.57 1.30
N LEU A 17 7.50 -1.51 2.06
CA LEU A 17 7.43 -0.12 1.56
C LEU A 17 8.41 0.14 0.41
N SER A 18 9.63 -0.42 0.45
CA SER A 18 10.58 -0.28 -0.66
C SER A 18 10.06 -0.91 -1.94
N HIS A 19 9.39 -2.06 -1.84
CA HIS A 19 8.75 -2.70 -2.98
C HIS A 19 7.54 -1.90 -3.48
N ALA A 20 6.69 -1.39 -2.58
CA ALA A 20 5.57 -0.55 -2.97
C ALA A 20 5.99 0.71 -3.72
N ARG A 21 7.11 1.35 -3.31
CA ARG A 21 7.67 2.51 -4.04
C ARG A 21 8.07 2.13 -5.46
N GLY A 22 8.76 1.00 -5.64
CA GLY A 22 9.11 0.50 -6.97
C GLY A 22 7.89 0.21 -7.83
N LEU A 23 6.88 -0.47 -7.26
CA LEU A 23 5.65 -0.84 -7.98
C LEU A 23 4.78 0.36 -8.34
N LYS A 24 4.74 1.42 -7.51
CA LYS A 24 4.04 2.69 -7.81
C LYS A 24 4.65 3.42 -9.02
N LEU A 25 5.94 3.18 -9.31
CA LEU A 25 6.62 3.72 -10.49
C LEU A 25 6.38 2.88 -11.76
N CYS A 26 5.86 1.66 -11.64
CA CYS A 26 5.51 0.84 -12.78
C CYS A 26 4.23 1.36 -13.45
N LYS A 27 4.21 1.37 -14.79
CA LYS A 27 3.04 1.83 -15.55
C LYS A 27 1.82 0.94 -15.25
N GLY A 28 0.79 1.53 -14.66
CA GLY A 28 -0.44 0.84 -14.28
C GLY A 28 -0.42 0.21 -12.88
N GLY A 29 0.67 0.35 -12.12
CA GLY A 29 0.72 -0.13 -10.73
C GLY A 29 -0.08 0.78 -9.80
N LYS A 30 -1.00 0.20 -9.03
CA LYS A 30 -1.82 0.92 -8.04
C LYS A 30 -1.77 0.21 -6.69
N LEU A 31 -1.24 0.88 -5.67
CA LEU A 31 -1.29 0.36 -4.31
C LEU A 31 -2.75 0.43 -3.79
N VAL A 32 -3.33 -0.72 -3.45
CA VAL A 32 -4.72 -0.83 -2.96
C VAL A 32 -4.84 -1.29 -1.52
N ALA A 33 -3.79 -1.87 -0.93
CA ALA A 33 -3.81 -2.35 0.45
C ALA A 33 -2.43 -2.30 1.14
N LEU A 34 -2.44 -2.02 2.43
CA LEU A 34 -1.29 -2.10 3.34
C LEU A 34 -1.71 -2.90 4.57
N CYS A 35 -0.86 -3.81 5.03
CA CYS A 35 -1.09 -4.61 6.23
C CYS A 35 0.21 -4.75 7.00
N ASP A 36 0.16 -4.49 8.31
CA ASP A 36 1.25 -4.76 9.25
C ASP A 36 0.66 -5.15 10.60
N ASN A 37 1.39 -5.95 11.38
CA ASN A 37 0.94 -6.34 12.71
C ASN A 37 1.22 -5.26 13.77
N LYS A 38 2.05 -4.27 13.44
CA LYS A 38 2.33 -3.11 14.30
C LYS A 38 1.60 -1.89 13.78
N GLU A 39 0.62 -1.42 14.53
CA GLU A 39 -0.21 -0.26 14.18
C GLU A 39 0.63 0.98 13.84
N GLU A 40 1.66 1.29 14.64
CA GLU A 40 2.57 2.41 14.37
C GLU A 40 3.29 2.26 13.01
N THR A 41 3.72 1.04 12.67
CA THR A 41 4.38 0.76 11.39
C THR A 41 3.38 0.92 10.22
N LEU A 42 2.14 0.47 10.40
CA LEU A 42 1.07 0.65 9.42
C LEU A 42 0.74 2.13 9.21
N LYS A 43 0.52 2.90 10.29
CA LYS A 43 0.23 4.34 10.24
C LYS A 43 1.34 5.13 9.53
N ASN A 44 2.60 4.85 9.86
CA ASN A 44 3.74 5.46 9.18
C ASN A 44 3.79 5.09 7.69
N ALA A 45 3.47 3.84 7.34
CA ALA A 45 3.43 3.39 5.95
C ALA A 45 2.34 4.09 5.15
N MET A 46 1.14 4.22 5.71
CA MET A 46 0.01 4.92 5.10
C MET A 46 0.34 6.39 4.83
N ALA A 47 0.88 7.10 5.82
CA ALA A 47 1.30 8.50 5.67
C ALA A 47 2.34 8.66 4.56
N SER A 48 3.27 7.71 4.43
CA SER A 48 4.30 7.73 3.37
C SER A 48 3.79 7.38 1.97
N MET A 49 2.56 6.86 1.88
CA MET A 49 1.94 6.35 0.64
C MET A 49 0.68 7.12 0.24
N ASP A 50 0.44 8.29 0.86
CA ASP A 50 -0.72 9.15 0.63
C ASP A 50 -2.06 8.43 0.92
N LYS A 51 -2.08 7.61 1.98
CA LYS A 51 -3.27 6.88 2.44
C LYS A 51 -3.77 7.42 3.77
N THR A 52 -5.09 7.56 3.89
CA THR A 52 -5.76 8.05 5.11
C THR A 52 -6.45 6.90 5.85
N GLU A 53 -6.89 7.14 7.08
CA GLU A 53 -7.68 6.15 7.84
C GLU A 53 -8.99 5.78 7.13
N GLU A 54 -9.51 6.64 6.25
CA GLU A 54 -10.69 6.35 5.42
C GLU A 54 -10.40 5.31 4.33
N ASP A 55 -9.14 5.12 3.94
CA ASP A 55 -8.71 4.03 3.05
C ASP A 55 -8.57 2.69 3.79
N CYS A 56 -8.62 2.68 5.13
CA CYS A 56 -8.47 1.47 5.93
C CYS A 56 -9.80 0.75 6.12
N TYR A 57 -9.88 -0.48 5.64
CA TYR A 57 -10.89 -1.44 6.10
C TYR A 57 -10.41 -2.05 7.42
N THR A 58 -10.75 -1.41 8.54
CA THR A 58 -10.64 -2.04 9.86
C THR A 58 -12.04 -2.39 10.36
N ASP A 59 -12.67 -3.39 9.74
CA ASP A 59 -13.79 -4.09 10.38
C ASP A 59 -13.20 -5.18 11.27
N TYR A 60 -12.96 -4.85 12.53
CA TYR A 60 -12.77 -5.83 13.61
C TYR A 60 -14.11 -6.10 14.29
#